data_AF-A0A2V9BZS6-F1
#
_entry.id   AF-A0A2V9BZS6-F1
#
_cell.length_a   1.000
_cell.length_b   1.000
_cell.length_c   1.000
_cell.angle_alpha   90.00
_cell.angle_beta   90.00
_cell.angle_gamma   90.00
#
_symmetry.space_group_name_H-M   'P 1'
#
loop_
_entity.id
_entity.type
_entity.pdbx_description
1 polymer ?
#
loop_
_entity_poly.entity_id
_entity_poly.type
_entity_poly.pdbx_seq_one_letter_code
_entity_poly.pdbx_strand_id
1 'polypeptide(L)'
;MREHATSKEKKAMWNAMRTTFQSIKWRNVAPRIVADFAVIHCAMLVAFGISMAYQTRADDLSSVSNLANTFRHYYLSQFLFLSLLFPAAFFANGLYTHVRYYPTKAKLERFTLVVFLSLTVFLTANYLVIQYRNPIGRSVSLTFGVVALLGLVGTRVGKEWFIGGERIERRKSSRAPKDGLVLVIGGAGYIGCCLVRRLLEQGKRVRVLDTAVYGLEPIQDLLNHPNLDYVYGDCRNIQDVVKAIRHVSRIVHLAAIVGDPACELDQKTAIEINYAATRMLIEVAKGCGVERLLFASSCSVYGATDEFMDEHSKVQPVSLYGETKVSSEQVLLESASSGFHPVIMRFATVFGLSNRPRFDLVVNLLSAKAMQDGRITIYNGQQWRPFIHVRDLAEAILLLLNAPLSAVDREIFNVGDNHLNHTLAEVAEVIQRVFPGACVEHRENADRRNYRVDFTKIEKRIGFHCKYGLEDGVREVKAAIDSNEIEDYRNIRFSNIGFLREIGTPENKSEFDAAVMAALGTEQSRAGTAGKMSQQYFQVKTTPALPS
;
A
#
# COMPACT_ATOMS: atom_id res chain seq x y z
N MET A 1 8.36 52.17 -29.35
CA MET A 1 9.07 52.25 -28.06
C MET A 1 9.65 50.87 -27.75
N ARG A 2 10.98 50.75 -27.76
CA ARG A 2 11.72 49.50 -27.49
C ARG A 2 11.83 49.32 -25.98
N GLU A 3 11.25 48.24 -25.43
CA GLU A 3 11.57 47.79 -24.08
C GLU A 3 12.84 46.92 -24.13
N HIS A 4 13.92 47.44 -23.55
CA HIS A 4 15.11 46.65 -23.24
C HIS A 4 14.89 45.92 -21.92
N ALA A 5 14.58 44.62 -22.00
CA ALA A 5 14.67 43.71 -20.86
C ALA A 5 16.05 43.86 -20.19
N THR A 6 16.04 44.17 -18.90
CA THR A 6 17.25 44.52 -18.15
C THR A 6 18.18 43.30 -18.02
N SER A 7 19.49 43.54 -17.98
CA SER A 7 20.54 42.51 -17.82
C SER A 7 20.25 41.51 -16.67
N LYS A 8 19.56 41.99 -15.62
CA LYS A 8 19.18 41.22 -14.43
C LYS A 8 18.05 40.21 -14.73
N GLU A 9 17.06 40.58 -15.53
CA GLU A 9 15.95 39.71 -15.94
C GLU A 9 16.43 38.61 -16.89
N LYS A 10 17.31 38.95 -17.84
CA LYS A 10 17.92 37.96 -18.73
C LYS A 10 18.74 36.92 -17.94
N LYS A 11 19.46 37.36 -16.90
CA LYS A 11 20.25 36.49 -16.03
C LYS A 11 19.38 35.62 -15.11
N ALA A 12 18.26 36.16 -14.61
CA ALA A 12 17.27 35.40 -13.84
C ALA A 12 16.56 34.34 -14.69
N MET A 13 16.15 34.70 -15.91
CA MET A 13 15.55 33.77 -16.88
C MET A 13 16.53 32.66 -17.28
N TRP A 14 17.80 33.00 -17.54
CA TRP A 14 18.84 32.03 -17.84
C TRP A 14 19.10 31.06 -16.68
N ASN A 15 19.16 31.56 -15.44
CA ASN A 15 19.32 30.72 -14.26
C ASN A 15 18.12 29.80 -14.02
N ALA A 16 16.89 30.29 -14.24
CA ALA A 16 15.67 29.49 -14.15
C ALA A 16 15.59 28.39 -15.23
N MET A 17 16.01 28.69 -16.46
CA MET A 17 16.12 27.68 -17.52
C MET A 17 17.18 26.63 -17.18
N ARG A 18 18.32 27.04 -16.60
CA ARG A 18 19.40 26.13 -16.20
C ARG A 18 19.00 25.18 -15.07
N THR A 19 18.34 25.67 -14.02
CA THR A 19 17.81 24.80 -12.95
C THR A 19 16.71 23.88 -13.43
N THR A 20 15.86 24.34 -14.36
CA THR A 20 14.85 23.48 -15.01
C THR A 20 15.51 22.40 -15.85
N PHE A 21 16.60 22.70 -16.56
CA PHE A 21 17.31 21.72 -17.39
C PHE A 21 18.06 20.67 -16.55
N GLN A 22 18.59 21.08 -15.39
CA GLN A 22 19.31 20.21 -14.45
C GLN A 22 18.38 19.27 -13.66
N SER A 23 17.10 19.61 -13.50
CA SER A 23 16.12 18.76 -12.80
C SER A 23 15.46 17.69 -13.68
N ILE A 24 15.76 17.67 -14.98
CA ILE A 24 15.16 16.73 -15.93
C ILE A 24 15.83 15.36 -15.84
N LYS A 25 15.03 14.33 -15.50
CA LYS A 25 15.42 12.91 -15.61
C LYS A 25 15.46 12.49 -17.10
N TRP A 26 16.56 12.77 -17.81
CA TRP A 26 16.73 12.53 -19.25
C TRP A 26 16.41 11.11 -19.71
N ARG A 27 16.67 10.10 -18.86
CA ARG A 27 16.33 8.69 -19.12
C ARG A 27 14.84 8.46 -19.43
N ASN A 28 13.95 9.32 -18.91
CA ASN A 28 12.51 9.24 -19.14
C ASN A 28 12.01 10.15 -20.27
N VAL A 29 12.76 11.20 -20.59
CA VAL A 29 12.38 12.24 -21.56
C VAL A 29 12.89 11.93 -22.96
N ALA A 30 14.13 11.44 -23.09
CA ALA A 30 14.74 11.15 -24.37
C ALA A 30 13.92 10.18 -25.24
N PRO A 31 13.37 9.06 -24.72
CA PRO A 31 12.55 8.16 -25.53
C PRO A 31 11.28 8.82 -26.09
N ARG A 32 10.69 9.77 -25.36
CA ARG A 32 9.48 10.49 -25.79
C ARG A 32 9.77 11.47 -26.91
N ILE A 33 10.89 12.20 -26.80
CA ILE A 33 11.38 13.08 -27.86
C ILE A 33 11.62 12.29 -29.14
N VAL A 34 12.28 11.14 -29.04
CA VAL A 34 12.55 10.25 -30.19
C VAL A 34 11.25 9.74 -30.80
N ALA A 35 10.28 9.32 -29.98
CA ALA A 35 8.99 8.83 -30.46
C ALA A 35 8.19 9.93 -31.17
N ASP A 36 8.09 11.13 -30.60
CA ASP A 36 7.37 12.24 -31.22
C ASP A 36 8.04 12.68 -32.54
N PHE A 37 9.37 12.70 -32.57
CA PHE A 37 10.15 12.95 -33.79
C PHE A 37 9.86 11.88 -34.86
N ALA A 38 9.87 10.60 -34.48
CA ALA A 38 9.53 9.51 -35.41
C ALA A 38 8.10 9.64 -35.96
N VAL A 39 7.12 10.02 -35.13
CA VAL A 39 5.73 10.24 -35.56
C VAL A 39 5.63 11.35 -36.62
N ILE A 40 6.36 12.45 -36.43
CA ILE A 40 6.38 13.57 -37.40
C ILE A 40 6.97 13.12 -38.73
N HIS A 41 8.06 12.36 -38.71
CA HIS A 41 8.68 11.81 -39.91
C HIS A 41 7.77 10.80 -40.63
N CYS A 42 7.13 9.90 -39.88
CA CYS A 42 6.14 8.98 -40.42
C CYS A 42 4.96 9.73 -41.05
N ALA A 43 4.47 10.79 -40.41
CA ALA A 43 3.37 11.60 -40.93
C ALA A 43 3.72 12.25 -42.29
N MET A 44 4.96 12.71 -42.47
CA MET A 44 5.42 13.28 -43.73
C MET A 44 5.54 12.23 -44.84
N LEU A 45 6.07 11.05 -44.52
CA LEU A 45 6.15 9.93 -45.47
C LEU A 45 4.77 9.41 -45.88
N VAL A 46 3.83 9.33 -44.93
CA VAL A 46 2.43 8.95 -45.20
C VAL A 46 1.74 10.01 -46.06
N ALA A 47 1.93 11.30 -45.78
CA ALA A 47 1.37 12.38 -46.59
C ALA A 47 1.89 12.36 -48.03
N PHE A 48 3.17 12.07 -48.20
CA PHE A 48 3.76 11.83 -49.52
C PHE A 48 3.15 10.61 -50.22
N GLY A 49 3.04 9.47 -49.52
CA GLY A 49 2.44 8.24 -50.07
C GLY A 49 0.98 8.44 -50.51
N ILE A 50 0.18 9.16 -49.72
CA ILE A 50 -1.21 9.51 -50.07
C ILE A 50 -1.24 10.39 -51.33
N SER A 51 -0.36 11.39 -51.41
CA SER A 51 -0.29 12.30 -52.55
C SER A 51 0.17 11.59 -53.83
N MET A 52 1.13 10.67 -53.72
CA MET A 52 1.60 9.81 -54.79
C MET A 52 0.49 8.89 -55.31
N ALA A 53 -0.24 8.23 -54.41
CA ALA A 53 -1.35 7.35 -54.77
C ALA A 53 -2.47 8.10 -55.50
N TYR A 54 -2.77 9.33 -55.06
CA TYR A 54 -3.74 10.20 -55.72
C TYR A 54 -3.32 10.56 -57.15
N GLN A 55 -2.07 10.99 -57.35
CA GLN A 55 -1.58 11.37 -58.68
C GLN A 55 -1.45 10.18 -59.64
N THR A 56 -1.05 9.02 -59.11
CA THR A 56 -0.98 7.77 -59.90
C THR A 56 -2.37 7.36 -60.38
N ARG A 57 -3.40 7.53 -59.54
CA ARG A 57 -4.80 7.24 -59.91
C ARG A 57 -5.39 8.24 -60.90
N ALA A 58 -4.79 9.42 -61.01
CA ALA A 58 -5.17 10.46 -61.97
C ALA A 58 -4.44 10.32 -63.32
N ASP A 59 -3.69 9.22 -63.55
CA ASP A 59 -2.90 8.91 -64.75
C ASP A 59 -1.86 9.96 -65.16
N ASP A 60 -1.38 10.79 -64.21
CA ASP A 60 -0.34 11.79 -64.47
C ASP A 60 1.07 11.28 -64.09
N LEU A 61 1.62 10.39 -64.92
CA LEU A 61 2.92 9.74 -64.68
C LEU A 61 4.10 10.74 -64.59
N SER A 62 4.02 11.86 -65.32
CA SER A 62 5.04 12.91 -65.31
C SER A 62 5.08 13.69 -63.99
N SER A 63 3.90 13.90 -63.38
CA SER A 63 3.74 14.54 -62.08
C SER A 63 4.24 13.66 -60.95
N VAL A 64 4.07 12.34 -61.07
CA VAL A 64 4.55 11.35 -60.09
C VAL A 64 6.08 11.38 -59.96
N SER A 65 6.81 11.34 -61.08
CA SER A 65 8.29 11.39 -61.05
C SER A 65 8.83 12.73 -60.54
N ASN A 66 8.16 13.83 -60.89
CA ASN A 66 8.53 15.18 -60.43
C ASN A 66 8.24 15.34 -58.93
N LEU A 67 7.08 14.87 -58.45
CA LEU A 67 6.72 14.90 -57.04
C LEU A 67 7.72 14.10 -56.19
N ALA A 68 8.12 12.92 -56.63
CA ALA A 68 9.10 12.09 -55.92
C ALA A 68 10.48 12.75 -55.81
N ASN A 69 10.97 13.35 -56.91
CA ASN A 69 12.26 14.05 -56.91
C ASN A 69 12.23 15.32 -56.05
N THR A 70 11.17 16.12 -56.17
CA THR A 70 10.99 17.33 -55.35
C THR A 70 10.84 16.98 -53.88
N PHE A 71 10.08 15.93 -53.54
CA PHE A 71 9.94 15.46 -52.17
C PHE A 71 11.26 14.98 -51.59
N ARG A 72 12.03 14.17 -52.31
CA ARG A 72 13.35 13.70 -51.86
C ARG A 72 14.28 14.86 -51.53
N HIS A 73 14.36 15.85 -52.42
CA HIS A 73 15.21 17.01 -52.21
C HIS A 73 14.74 17.84 -51.01
N TYR A 74 13.43 18.10 -50.90
CA TYR A 74 12.83 18.82 -49.78
C TYR A 74 13.06 18.11 -48.44
N TYR A 75 12.84 16.78 -48.40
CA TYR A 75 12.93 15.99 -47.18
C TYR A 75 14.34 16.02 -46.58
N LEU A 76 15.35 15.83 -47.42
CA LEU A 76 16.75 15.77 -46.99
C LEU A 76 17.35 17.16 -46.70
N SER A 77 16.95 18.19 -47.45
CA SER A 77 17.57 19.52 -47.33
C SER A 77 16.87 20.46 -46.34
N GLN A 78 15.55 20.32 -46.14
CA GLN A 78 14.75 21.27 -45.38
C GLN A 78 13.94 20.60 -44.26
N PHE A 79 13.16 19.56 -44.59
CA PHE A 79 12.25 18.94 -43.62
C PHE A 79 12.97 18.37 -42.40
N LEU A 80 14.09 17.66 -42.62
CA LEU A 80 14.87 17.06 -41.54
C LEU A 80 15.27 18.10 -40.48
N PHE A 81 15.66 19.31 -40.90
CA PHE A 81 16.06 20.37 -39.99
C PHE A 81 14.86 21.12 -39.39
N LEU A 82 13.86 21.44 -40.21
CA LEU A 82 12.65 22.15 -39.75
C LEU A 82 11.81 21.30 -38.79
N SER A 83 11.83 19.97 -38.92
CA SER A 83 11.10 19.06 -38.04
C SER A 83 11.59 19.11 -36.57
N LEU A 84 12.83 19.58 -36.32
CA LEU A 84 13.35 19.80 -34.96
C LEU A 84 12.60 20.91 -34.21
N LEU A 85 11.88 21.79 -34.92
CA LEU A 85 11.02 22.81 -34.31
C LEU A 85 9.91 22.20 -33.46
N PHE A 86 9.44 21.00 -33.78
CA PHE A 86 8.37 20.35 -33.02
C PHE A 86 8.84 19.88 -31.63
N PRO A 87 9.88 19.04 -31.47
CA PRO A 87 10.42 18.75 -30.14
C PRO A 87 10.82 20.00 -29.36
N ALA A 88 11.39 21.01 -30.02
CA ALA A 88 11.75 22.27 -29.38
C ALA A 88 10.51 23.02 -28.84
N ALA A 89 9.44 23.12 -29.64
CA ALA A 89 8.19 23.73 -29.23
C ALA A 89 7.49 22.94 -28.11
N PHE A 90 7.52 21.61 -28.17
CA PHE A 90 6.97 20.75 -27.12
C PHE A 90 7.72 20.88 -25.81
N PHE A 91 9.05 20.99 -25.88
CA PHE A 91 9.89 21.25 -24.73
C PHE A 91 9.61 22.62 -24.12
N ALA A 92 9.55 23.68 -24.94
CA ALA A 92 9.27 25.05 -24.50
C ALA A 92 7.88 25.19 -23.84
N ASN A 93 6.89 24.41 -24.30
CA ASN A 93 5.55 24.36 -23.71
C ASN A 93 5.43 23.37 -22.55
N GLY A 94 6.54 22.77 -22.11
CA GLY A 94 6.60 21.91 -20.92
C GLY A 94 5.99 20.52 -21.09
N LEU A 95 5.78 20.04 -22.32
CA LEU A 95 5.19 18.73 -22.57
C LEU A 95 6.09 17.57 -22.15
N TYR A 96 7.40 17.81 -22.07
CA TYR A 96 8.40 16.82 -21.66
C TYR A 96 8.84 16.95 -20.21
N THR A 97 8.61 18.11 -19.58
CA THR A 97 9.17 18.44 -18.26
C THR A 97 8.15 18.30 -17.14
N HIS A 98 6.86 18.43 -17.43
CA HIS A 98 5.81 18.38 -16.41
C HIS A 98 4.94 17.14 -16.53
N VAL A 99 5.08 16.21 -15.57
CA VAL A 99 4.06 15.19 -15.32
C VAL A 99 2.91 15.86 -14.54
N ARG A 100 2.04 16.59 -15.24
CA ARG A 100 0.79 17.07 -14.62
C ARG A 100 -0.32 16.05 -14.87
N TYR A 101 -0.95 15.62 -13.78
CA TYR A 101 -2.21 14.89 -13.81
C TYR A 101 -3.31 15.88 -14.23
N TYR A 102 -3.56 15.99 -15.53
CA TYR A 102 -4.71 16.75 -16.02
C TYR A 102 -5.92 15.83 -16.13
N PRO A 103 -7.14 16.32 -15.85
CA PRO A 103 -8.36 15.67 -16.34
C PRO A 103 -8.26 15.49 -17.86
N THR A 104 -8.71 14.35 -18.39
CA THR A 104 -8.54 13.95 -19.80
C THR A 104 -8.93 15.04 -20.81
N LYS A 105 -9.97 15.83 -20.50
CA LYS A 105 -10.42 16.96 -21.33
C LYS A 105 -9.40 18.11 -21.39
N ALA A 106 -8.92 18.58 -20.23
CA ALA A 106 -7.93 19.67 -20.16
C ALA A 106 -6.57 19.25 -20.75
N LYS A 107 -6.26 17.95 -20.67
CA LYS A 107 -5.09 17.33 -21.29
C LYS A 107 -5.17 17.40 -22.81
N LEU A 108 -6.29 17.00 -23.38
CA LEU A 108 -6.56 17.06 -24.82
C LEU A 108 -6.47 18.49 -25.36
N GLU A 109 -7.13 19.45 -24.70
CA GLU A 109 -7.13 20.86 -25.12
C GLU A 109 -5.72 21.45 -25.19
N ARG A 110 -4.90 21.24 -24.15
CA ARG A 110 -3.52 21.73 -24.12
C ARG A 110 -2.64 21.06 -25.18
N PHE A 111 -2.76 19.75 -25.38
CA PHE A 111 -1.95 19.05 -26.38
C PHE A 111 -2.31 19.50 -27.80
N THR A 112 -3.60 19.58 -28.11
CA THR A 112 -4.09 20.06 -29.41
C THR A 112 -3.59 21.47 -29.69
N LEU A 113 -3.66 22.38 -28.70
CA LEU A 113 -3.16 23.74 -28.84
C LEU A 113 -1.66 23.79 -29.16
N VAL A 114 -0.85 23.03 -28.41
CA VAL A 114 0.61 23.03 -28.60
C VAL A 114 1.02 22.38 -29.93
N VAL A 115 0.35 21.30 -30.34
CA VAL A 115 0.59 20.67 -31.65
C VAL A 115 0.20 21.63 -32.78
N PHE A 116 -0.95 22.30 -32.66
CA PHE A 116 -1.40 23.28 -33.65
C PHE A 116 -0.47 24.51 -33.74
N LEU A 117 0.02 25.00 -32.60
CA LEU A 117 1.02 26.06 -32.55
C LEU A 117 2.32 25.61 -33.24
N SER A 118 2.78 24.39 -32.96
CA SER A 118 4.00 23.84 -33.55
C SER A 118 3.86 23.65 -35.06
N LEU A 119 2.69 23.19 -35.53
CA LEU A 119 2.35 23.10 -36.95
C LEU A 119 2.33 24.48 -37.61
N THR A 120 1.73 25.47 -36.97
CA THR A 120 1.68 26.85 -37.48
C THR A 120 3.09 27.44 -37.60
N VAL A 121 3.92 27.29 -36.55
CA VAL A 121 5.34 27.72 -36.56
C VAL A 121 6.11 27.00 -37.66
N PHE A 122 5.96 25.69 -37.77
CA PHE A 122 6.60 24.89 -38.82
C PHE A 122 6.18 25.34 -40.22
N LEU A 123 4.87 25.48 -40.49
CA LEU A 123 4.37 25.89 -41.80
C LEU A 123 4.80 27.31 -42.17
N THR A 124 4.89 28.19 -41.17
CA THR A 124 5.37 29.57 -41.35
C THR A 124 6.87 29.59 -41.67
N ALA A 125 7.68 28.87 -40.89
CA ALA A 125 9.11 28.72 -41.14
C ALA A 125 9.36 28.07 -42.50
N ASN A 126 8.58 27.04 -42.83
CA ASN A 126 8.62 26.36 -44.11
C ASN A 126 8.28 27.32 -45.25
N TYR A 127 7.22 28.14 -45.13
CA TYR A 127 6.86 29.14 -46.13
C TYR A 127 7.96 30.18 -46.35
N LEU A 128 8.55 30.70 -45.28
CA LEU A 128 9.63 31.68 -45.32
C LEU A 128 10.92 31.12 -45.93
N VAL A 129 11.23 29.85 -45.68
CA VAL A 129 12.41 29.16 -46.22
C VAL A 129 12.19 28.73 -47.68
N ILE A 130 10.97 28.32 -48.04
CA ILE A 130 10.59 27.85 -49.38
C ILE A 130 10.48 28.98 -50.40
N GLN A 131 10.29 30.24 -49.98
CA GLN A 131 10.19 31.40 -50.86
C GLN A 131 11.38 31.54 -51.85
N TYR A 132 12.46 30.76 -51.67
CA TYR A 132 13.63 30.74 -52.52
C TYR A 132 13.98 29.39 -53.21
N ARG A 133 13.34 28.25 -52.89
CA ARG A 133 13.62 26.94 -53.53
C ARG A 133 12.42 25.98 -53.51
N ASN A 134 12.00 25.54 -54.70
CA ASN A 134 11.07 24.42 -55.01
C ASN A 134 10.04 24.06 -53.92
N PRO A 135 8.81 24.61 -53.97
CA PRO A 135 7.76 24.30 -53.00
C PRO A 135 7.30 22.84 -53.12
N ILE A 136 7.15 22.18 -51.98
CA ILE A 136 6.36 20.94 -51.89
C ILE A 136 4.93 21.21 -52.37
N GLY A 137 4.32 20.21 -53.01
CA GLY A 137 2.92 20.28 -53.41
C GLY A 137 2.01 20.61 -52.21
N ARG A 138 1.05 21.52 -52.43
CA ARG A 138 0.08 21.94 -51.39
C ARG A 138 -0.68 20.75 -50.79
N SER A 139 -0.94 19.72 -51.60
CA SER A 139 -1.52 18.46 -51.17
C SER A 139 -0.70 17.79 -50.06
N VAL A 140 0.62 17.63 -50.26
CA VAL A 140 1.52 17.00 -49.27
C VAL A 140 1.55 17.80 -47.98
N SER A 141 1.64 19.13 -48.05
CA SER A 141 1.70 20.00 -46.87
C SER A 141 0.40 19.98 -46.04
N LEU A 142 -0.76 20.02 -46.71
CA LEU A 142 -2.06 19.96 -46.04
C LEU A 142 -2.31 18.58 -45.44
N THR A 143 -2.04 17.51 -46.19
CA THR A 143 -2.17 16.14 -45.69
C THR A 143 -1.20 15.89 -44.52
N PHE A 144 0.03 16.40 -44.58
CA PHE A 144 0.98 16.32 -43.47
C PHE A 144 0.43 16.96 -42.20
N GLY A 145 -0.14 18.18 -42.28
CA GLY A 145 -0.69 18.86 -41.11
C GLY A 145 -1.79 18.04 -40.41
N VAL A 146 -2.67 17.41 -41.20
CA VAL A 146 -3.74 16.54 -40.68
C VAL A 146 -3.18 15.25 -40.08
N VAL A 147 -2.30 14.54 -40.80
CA VAL A 147 -1.73 13.28 -40.33
C VAL A 147 -0.84 13.48 -39.10
N ALA A 148 -0.06 14.56 -39.05
CA ALA A 148 0.77 14.90 -37.90
C ALA A 148 -0.09 15.25 -36.68
N LEU A 149 -1.16 16.04 -36.86
CA LEU A 149 -2.10 16.35 -35.78
C LEU A 149 -2.74 15.07 -35.21
N LEU A 150 -3.28 14.20 -36.09
CA LEU A 150 -3.89 12.95 -35.68
C LEU A 150 -2.90 12.00 -35.01
N GLY A 151 -1.68 11.88 -35.55
CA GLY A 151 -0.63 11.03 -34.99
C GLY A 151 -0.18 11.51 -33.60
N LEU A 152 0.13 12.80 -33.45
CA LEU A 152 0.66 13.37 -32.21
C LEU A 152 -0.39 13.48 -31.09
N VAL A 153 -1.64 13.78 -31.42
CA VAL A 153 -2.74 13.75 -30.45
C VAL A 153 -3.14 12.30 -30.16
N GLY A 154 -3.22 11.46 -31.19
CA GLY A 154 -3.61 10.06 -31.11
C GLY A 154 -2.67 9.21 -30.27
N THR A 155 -1.35 9.36 -30.35
CA THR A 155 -0.42 8.61 -29.48
C THR A 155 -0.54 8.98 -28.01
N ARG A 156 -0.97 10.21 -27.70
CA ARG A 156 -1.06 10.73 -26.33
C ARG A 156 -2.40 10.50 -25.65
N VAL A 157 -3.48 10.49 -26.42
CA VAL A 157 -4.84 10.27 -25.94
C VAL A 157 -5.29 8.84 -26.19
N GLY A 158 -4.78 8.20 -27.24
CA GLY A 158 -5.10 6.84 -27.63
C GLY A 158 -4.88 5.86 -26.49
N LYS A 159 -3.80 5.99 -25.71
CA LYS A 159 -3.60 5.15 -24.51
C LYS A 159 -4.79 5.24 -23.54
N GLU A 160 -5.27 6.44 -23.22
CA GLU A 160 -6.42 6.60 -22.30
C GLU A 160 -7.73 6.16 -22.94
N TRP A 161 -7.87 6.27 -24.25
CA TRP A 161 -9.05 5.80 -24.98
C TRP A 161 -9.10 4.27 -25.09
N PHE A 162 -7.95 3.62 -25.34
CA PHE A 162 -7.80 2.17 -25.31
C PHE A 162 -8.00 1.61 -23.90
N ILE A 163 -7.40 2.23 -22.88
CA ILE A 163 -7.58 1.82 -21.47
C ILE A 163 -8.99 2.13 -20.96
N GLY A 164 -9.60 3.24 -21.39
CA GLY A 164 -10.96 3.63 -21.01
C GLY A 164 -12.05 2.81 -21.72
N GLY A 165 -11.73 2.25 -22.89
CA GLY A 165 -12.57 1.32 -23.63
C GLY A 165 -12.48 -0.12 -23.10
N GLU A 166 -11.39 -0.47 -22.43
CA GLU A 166 -11.35 -1.65 -21.57
C GLU A 166 -12.23 -1.39 -20.34
N ARG A 167 -13.52 -1.69 -20.49
CA ARG A 167 -14.29 -2.15 -19.34
C ARG A 167 -13.49 -3.31 -18.77
N ILE A 168 -12.90 -3.13 -17.59
CA ILE A 168 -12.53 -4.25 -16.74
C ILE A 168 -13.86 -4.94 -16.46
N GLU A 169 -14.26 -5.87 -17.33
CA GLU A 169 -15.23 -6.86 -16.96
C GLU A 169 -14.63 -7.47 -15.71
N ARG A 170 -15.26 -7.21 -14.57
CA ARG A 170 -15.05 -8.03 -13.38
C ARG A 170 -15.17 -9.44 -13.92
N ARG A 171 -14.03 -10.13 -14.03
CA ARG A 171 -14.01 -11.53 -14.39
C ARG A 171 -15.08 -12.12 -13.48
N LYS A 172 -16.17 -12.64 -14.05
CA LYS A 172 -17.16 -13.38 -13.26
C LYS A 172 -16.30 -14.38 -12.54
N SER A 173 -16.06 -14.14 -11.24
CA SER A 173 -15.11 -14.92 -10.46
C SER A 173 -15.58 -16.34 -10.67
N SER A 174 -14.79 -17.13 -11.40
CA SER A 174 -14.95 -18.57 -11.36
C SER A 174 -14.68 -18.87 -9.91
N ARG A 175 -15.78 -19.00 -9.14
CA ARG A 175 -15.81 -19.09 -7.68
C ARG A 175 -14.56 -19.82 -7.23
N ALA A 176 -13.66 -19.11 -6.55
CA ALA A 176 -12.38 -19.69 -6.21
C ALA A 176 -12.67 -21.00 -5.44
N PRO A 177 -11.96 -22.11 -5.72
CA PRO A 177 -12.28 -23.38 -5.08
C PRO A 177 -12.39 -23.20 -3.57
N LYS A 178 -13.40 -23.82 -2.94
CA LYS A 178 -13.59 -23.74 -1.48
C LYS A 178 -12.32 -24.14 -0.72
N ASP A 179 -11.49 -25.01 -1.29
CA ASP A 179 -10.17 -25.44 -0.79
C ASP A 179 -8.99 -24.73 -1.49
N GLY A 180 -9.21 -23.48 -1.92
CA GLY A 180 -8.24 -22.67 -2.63
C GLY A 180 -7.02 -22.25 -1.80
N LEU A 181 -6.04 -21.66 -2.49
CA LEU A 181 -4.80 -21.17 -1.89
C LEU A 181 -5.09 -20.08 -0.83
N VAL A 182 -4.50 -20.24 0.36
CA VAL A 182 -4.57 -19.25 1.44
C VAL A 182 -3.34 -18.37 1.39
N LEU A 183 -3.52 -17.05 1.29
CA LEU A 183 -2.43 -16.09 1.40
C LEU A 183 -2.30 -15.61 2.85
N VAL A 184 -1.12 -15.78 3.45
CA VAL A 184 -0.77 -15.22 4.74
C VAL A 184 0.20 -14.06 4.53
N ILE A 185 -0.25 -12.84 4.79
CA ILE A 185 0.59 -11.65 4.73
C ILE A 185 1.19 -11.43 6.12
N GLY A 186 2.52 -11.39 6.23
CA GLY A 186 3.21 -11.42 7.53
C GLY A 186 3.46 -12.84 8.06
N GLY A 187 3.56 -13.84 7.17
CA GLY A 187 3.68 -15.26 7.51
C GLY A 187 5.01 -15.68 8.13
N ALA A 188 6.08 -14.89 8.01
CA ALA A 188 7.36 -15.13 8.71
C ALA A 188 7.40 -14.44 10.09
N GLY A 189 6.32 -13.77 10.50
CA GLY A 189 6.20 -13.11 11.79
C GLY A 189 5.89 -14.05 12.97
N TYR A 190 5.78 -13.47 14.17
CA TYR A 190 5.49 -14.17 15.42
C TYR A 190 4.23 -15.06 15.35
N ILE A 191 3.09 -14.47 14.96
CA ILE A 191 1.83 -15.21 14.79
C ILE A 191 1.84 -16.00 13.48
N GLY A 192 2.41 -15.40 12.43
CA GLY A 192 2.43 -15.95 11.08
C GLY A 192 3.09 -17.31 10.99
N CYS A 193 4.25 -17.49 11.63
CA CYS A 193 4.98 -18.76 11.56
C CYS A 193 4.19 -19.91 12.21
N CYS A 194 3.50 -19.67 13.33
CA CYS A 194 2.61 -20.64 13.95
C CYS A 194 1.41 -20.96 13.04
N LEU A 195 0.78 -19.94 12.45
CA LEU A 195 -0.36 -20.12 11.55
C LEU A 195 0.02 -20.90 10.28
N VAL A 196 1.15 -20.58 9.66
CA VAL A 196 1.61 -21.25 8.42
C VAL A 196 1.81 -22.74 8.69
N ARG A 197 2.49 -23.11 9.77
CA ARG A 197 2.64 -24.52 10.19
C ARG A 197 1.28 -25.20 10.34
N ARG A 198 0.39 -24.57 11.10
CA ARG A 198 -0.93 -25.12 11.40
C ARG A 198 -1.79 -25.30 10.14
N LEU A 199 -1.71 -24.37 9.18
CA LEU A 199 -2.39 -24.49 7.89
C LEU A 199 -1.83 -25.66 7.06
N LEU A 200 -0.51 -25.84 7.03
CA LEU A 200 0.15 -26.92 6.29
C LEU A 200 -0.16 -28.29 6.91
N GLU A 201 -0.18 -28.40 8.24
CA GLU A 201 -0.61 -29.60 8.99
C GLU A 201 -2.06 -30.01 8.68
N GLN A 202 -2.90 -29.06 8.28
CA GLN A 202 -4.27 -29.33 7.79
C GLN A 202 -4.33 -29.61 6.29
N GLY A 203 -3.19 -29.82 5.64
CA GLY A 203 -3.10 -30.12 4.22
C GLY A 203 -3.46 -28.95 3.30
N LYS A 204 -3.53 -27.72 3.81
CA LYS A 204 -3.87 -26.55 2.99
C LYS A 204 -2.68 -26.11 2.15
N ARG A 205 -2.97 -25.53 0.99
CA ARG A 205 -1.98 -24.78 0.21
C ARG A 205 -1.87 -23.37 0.75
N VAL A 206 -0.65 -22.96 1.06
CA VAL A 206 -0.34 -21.68 1.69
C VAL A 206 0.63 -20.92 0.81
N ARG A 207 0.35 -19.63 0.62
CA ARG A 207 1.31 -18.67 0.11
C ARG A 207 1.62 -17.66 1.20
N VAL A 208 2.88 -17.33 1.39
CA VAL A 208 3.31 -16.27 2.31
C VAL A 208 3.77 -15.05 1.51
N LEU A 209 3.28 -13.86 1.88
CA LEU A 209 3.85 -12.58 1.46
C LEU A 209 4.50 -11.93 2.68
N ASP A 210 5.81 -11.77 2.65
CA ASP A 210 6.56 -11.18 3.75
C ASP A 210 7.84 -10.51 3.24
N THR A 211 8.23 -9.42 3.88
CA THR A 211 9.50 -8.72 3.63
C THR A 211 10.67 -9.37 4.37
N ALA A 212 10.42 -10.35 5.25
CA ALA A 212 11.41 -11.00 6.08
C ALA A 212 12.24 -10.00 6.89
N VAL A 213 11.61 -8.90 7.36
CA VAL A 213 12.28 -7.84 8.13
C VAL A 213 13.04 -8.40 9.33
N TYR A 214 12.53 -9.48 9.91
CA TYR A 214 13.13 -10.14 11.06
C TYR A 214 13.68 -11.53 10.72
N GLY A 215 13.98 -11.75 9.44
CA GLY A 215 14.51 -13.01 8.93
C GLY A 215 13.46 -14.03 8.48
N LEU A 216 13.95 -15.12 7.91
CA LEU A 216 13.17 -16.27 7.41
C LEU A 216 13.32 -17.51 8.28
N GLU A 217 14.24 -17.48 9.25
CA GLU A 217 14.48 -18.50 10.25
C GLU A 217 13.17 -19.06 10.85
N PRO A 218 12.13 -18.26 11.14
CA PRO A 218 10.89 -18.76 11.73
C PRO A 218 10.09 -19.75 10.88
N ILE A 219 10.30 -19.75 9.56
CA ILE A 219 9.63 -20.65 8.60
C ILE A 219 10.63 -21.42 7.72
N GLN A 220 11.93 -21.36 8.05
CA GLN A 220 13.02 -21.87 7.21
C GLN A 220 12.87 -23.36 6.90
N ASP A 221 12.45 -24.14 7.88
CA ASP A 221 12.21 -25.59 7.77
C ASP A 221 10.98 -25.93 6.91
N LEU A 222 10.10 -24.95 6.64
CA LEU A 222 8.90 -25.12 5.82
C LEU A 222 9.10 -24.72 4.37
N LEU A 223 10.18 -24.00 4.02
CA LEU A 223 10.37 -23.41 2.68
C LEU A 223 10.38 -24.45 1.55
N ASN A 224 10.74 -25.70 1.86
CA ASN A 224 10.74 -26.81 0.90
C ASN A 224 9.43 -27.62 0.91
N HIS A 225 8.44 -27.23 1.69
CA HIS A 225 7.17 -27.95 1.78
C HIS A 225 6.38 -27.81 0.46
N PRO A 226 5.86 -28.91 -0.14
CA PRO A 226 5.24 -28.88 -1.48
C PRO A 226 3.98 -28.01 -1.56
N ASN A 227 3.33 -27.76 -0.43
CA ASN A 227 2.14 -26.91 -0.32
C ASN A 227 2.44 -25.47 0.14
N LEU A 228 3.71 -25.08 0.28
CA LEU A 228 4.10 -23.72 0.64
C LEU A 228 4.72 -22.99 -0.56
N ASP A 229 4.26 -21.77 -0.81
CA ASP A 229 4.89 -20.82 -1.74
C ASP A 229 5.29 -19.56 -0.96
N TYR A 230 6.54 -19.11 -1.12
CA TYR A 230 7.02 -17.90 -0.46
C TYR A 230 7.26 -16.79 -1.48
N VAL A 231 6.60 -15.65 -1.27
CA VAL A 231 6.76 -14.43 -2.04
C VAL A 231 7.45 -13.38 -1.17
N TYR A 232 8.74 -13.15 -1.44
CA TYR A 232 9.44 -11.99 -0.89
C TYR A 232 8.84 -10.70 -1.46
N GLY A 233 8.23 -9.88 -0.61
CA GLY A 233 7.53 -8.69 -1.06
C GLY A 233 6.95 -7.84 0.07
N ASP A 234 6.68 -6.58 -0.23
CA ASP A 234 6.11 -5.62 0.72
C ASP A 234 4.61 -5.45 0.48
N CYS A 235 3.81 -5.51 1.55
CA CYS A 235 2.37 -5.29 1.49
C CYS A 235 1.96 -3.87 1.06
N ARG A 236 2.88 -2.90 1.11
CA ARG A 236 2.69 -1.54 0.55
C ARG A 236 2.90 -1.49 -0.96
N ASN A 237 3.62 -2.46 -1.53
CA ASN A 237 3.91 -2.48 -2.96
C ASN A 237 2.80 -3.19 -3.74
N ILE A 238 2.18 -2.48 -4.67
CA ILE A 238 1.03 -3.02 -5.42
C ILE A 238 1.42 -4.21 -6.30
N GLN A 239 2.64 -4.25 -6.85
CA GLN A 239 3.08 -5.32 -7.74
C GLN A 239 3.31 -6.62 -6.97
N ASP A 240 3.94 -6.52 -5.79
CA ASP A 240 4.16 -7.63 -4.88
C ASP A 240 2.81 -8.23 -4.42
N VAL A 241 1.86 -7.37 -4.04
CA VAL A 241 0.51 -7.79 -3.63
C VAL A 241 -0.25 -8.45 -4.79
N VAL A 242 -0.24 -7.86 -5.99
CA VAL A 242 -0.87 -8.45 -7.18
C VAL A 242 -0.24 -9.80 -7.54
N LYS A 243 1.09 -9.94 -7.42
CA LYS A 243 1.78 -11.22 -7.64
C LYS A 243 1.33 -12.25 -6.61
N ALA A 244 1.27 -11.88 -5.33
CA ALA A 244 0.91 -12.78 -4.25
C ALA A 244 -0.56 -13.25 -4.30
N ILE A 245 -1.50 -12.38 -4.71
CA ILE A 245 -2.94 -12.67 -4.72
C ILE A 245 -3.39 -13.60 -5.87
N ARG A 246 -2.54 -13.87 -6.86
CA ARG A 246 -2.91 -14.76 -7.98
C ARG A 246 -3.40 -16.12 -7.49
N HIS A 247 -4.63 -16.48 -7.86
CA HIS A 247 -5.31 -17.74 -7.50
C HIS A 247 -5.61 -17.94 -6.01
N VAL A 248 -5.54 -16.85 -5.22
CA VAL A 248 -5.87 -16.87 -3.80
C VAL A 248 -7.39 -16.82 -3.61
N SER A 249 -7.91 -17.67 -2.74
CA SER A 249 -9.33 -17.67 -2.36
C SER A 249 -9.57 -16.93 -1.04
N ARG A 250 -8.61 -17.02 -0.12
CA ARG A 250 -8.71 -16.45 1.24
C ARG A 250 -7.40 -15.78 1.64
N ILE A 251 -7.50 -14.64 2.31
CA ILE A 251 -6.35 -13.90 2.84
C ILE A 251 -6.42 -13.88 4.37
N VAL A 252 -5.28 -14.09 5.03
CA VAL A 252 -5.06 -13.74 6.43
C VAL A 252 -4.02 -12.62 6.47
N HIS A 253 -4.44 -11.42 6.84
CA HIS A 253 -3.59 -10.22 6.89
C HIS A 253 -3.08 -10.00 8.31
N LEU A 254 -1.84 -10.41 8.57
CA LEU A 254 -1.16 -10.29 9.86
C LEU A 254 -0.05 -9.22 9.86
N ALA A 255 0.38 -8.75 8.68
CA ALA A 255 1.47 -7.79 8.57
C ALA A 255 1.09 -6.44 9.21
N ALA A 256 1.88 -6.03 10.18
CA ALA A 256 1.75 -4.75 10.89
C ALA A 256 3.07 -4.41 11.60
N ILE A 257 3.31 -3.12 11.80
CA ILE A 257 4.16 -2.66 12.91
C ILE A 257 3.31 -2.74 14.18
N VAL A 258 3.74 -3.55 15.14
CA VAL A 258 2.96 -3.90 16.32
C VAL A 258 3.56 -3.29 17.58
N GLY A 259 2.69 -2.68 18.38
CA GLY A 259 3.05 -2.06 19.66
C GLY A 259 3.18 -0.54 19.51
N ASP A 260 2.66 0.17 20.51
CA ASP A 260 2.64 1.63 20.52
C ASP A 260 4.06 2.23 20.43
N PRO A 261 5.05 1.80 21.24
CA PRO A 261 6.40 2.32 21.13
C PRO A 261 7.08 2.09 19.76
N ALA A 262 6.75 1.00 19.07
CA ALA A 262 7.27 0.71 17.74
C ALA A 262 6.61 1.57 16.65
N CYS A 263 5.31 1.89 16.82
CA CYS A 263 4.60 2.78 15.91
C CYS A 263 5.04 4.24 16.08
N GLU A 264 5.39 4.65 17.30
CA GLU A 264 5.89 6.01 17.58
C GLU A 264 7.28 6.27 16.99
N LEU A 265 8.11 5.23 16.85
CA LEU A 265 9.44 5.33 16.23
C LEU A 265 9.38 5.91 14.82
N ASP A 266 8.39 5.49 14.03
CA ASP A 266 8.13 5.96 12.68
C ASP A 266 6.62 5.90 12.38
N GLN A 267 5.93 6.97 12.77
CA GLN A 267 4.48 7.09 12.63
C GLN A 267 4.03 6.98 11.18
N LYS A 268 4.83 7.51 10.24
CA LYS A 268 4.51 7.47 8.82
C LYS A 268 4.49 6.02 8.35
N THR A 269 5.58 5.28 8.57
CA THR A 269 5.66 3.88 8.15
C THR A 269 4.61 3.02 8.85
N ALA A 270 4.31 3.30 10.13
CA ALA A 270 3.23 2.62 10.85
C ALA A 270 1.86 2.83 10.18
N ILE A 271 1.51 4.06 9.80
CA ILE A 271 0.27 4.36 9.07
C ILE A 271 0.26 3.68 7.70
N GLU A 272 1.37 3.74 6.96
CA GLU A 272 1.48 3.13 5.64
C GLU A 272 1.25 1.61 5.70
N ILE A 273 1.91 0.91 6.62
CA ILE A 273 1.82 -0.55 6.75
C ILE A 273 0.48 -0.96 7.38
N ASN A 274 0.08 -0.34 8.49
CA ASN A 274 -1.05 -0.83 9.27
C ASN A 274 -2.40 -0.45 8.62
N TYR A 275 -2.47 0.69 7.92
CA TYR A 275 -3.73 1.22 7.37
C TYR A 275 -3.72 1.37 5.85
N ALA A 276 -2.76 2.13 5.27
CA ALA A 276 -2.78 2.42 3.84
C ALA A 276 -2.64 1.16 2.97
N ALA A 277 -1.72 0.25 3.34
CA ALA A 277 -1.55 -1.04 2.69
C ALA A 277 -2.81 -1.90 2.81
N THR A 278 -3.49 -1.89 3.96
CA THR A 278 -4.76 -2.60 4.16
C THR A 278 -5.84 -2.10 3.19
N ARG A 279 -5.95 -0.78 2.99
CA ARG A 279 -6.89 -0.21 2.02
C ARG A 279 -6.60 -0.63 0.59
N MET A 280 -5.32 -0.56 0.19
CA MET A 280 -4.90 -1.01 -1.14
C MET A 280 -5.18 -2.50 -1.33
N LEU A 281 -4.88 -3.32 -0.31
CA LEU A 281 -5.10 -4.76 -0.31
C LEU A 281 -6.57 -5.12 -0.54
N ILE A 282 -7.50 -4.41 0.08
CA ILE A 282 -8.95 -4.62 -0.11
C ILE A 282 -9.34 -4.48 -1.58
N GLU A 283 -8.91 -3.40 -2.23
CA GLU A 283 -9.27 -3.13 -3.63
C GLU A 283 -8.65 -4.16 -4.58
N VAL A 284 -7.39 -4.55 -4.35
CA VAL A 284 -6.74 -5.61 -5.14
C VAL A 284 -7.43 -6.97 -4.91
N ALA A 285 -7.72 -7.32 -3.65
CA ALA A 285 -8.37 -8.58 -3.30
C ALA A 285 -9.75 -8.71 -3.97
N LYS A 286 -10.55 -7.65 -3.93
CA LYS A 286 -11.85 -7.57 -4.61
C LYS A 286 -11.69 -7.66 -6.13
N GLY A 287 -10.72 -6.97 -6.71
CA GLY A 287 -10.41 -7.03 -8.14
C GLY A 287 -9.98 -8.42 -8.61
N CYS A 288 -9.32 -9.20 -7.76
CA CYS A 288 -8.88 -10.56 -8.04
C CYS A 288 -9.88 -11.65 -7.67
N GLY A 289 -11.04 -11.30 -7.10
CA GLY A 289 -12.10 -12.24 -6.74
C GLY A 289 -11.81 -13.08 -5.49
N VAL A 290 -11.00 -12.56 -4.57
CA VAL A 290 -10.82 -13.15 -3.22
C VAL A 290 -12.15 -13.08 -2.48
N GLU A 291 -12.59 -14.20 -1.91
CA GLU A 291 -13.89 -14.28 -1.26
C GLU A 291 -13.84 -13.83 0.20
N ARG A 292 -12.75 -14.11 0.90
CA ARG A 292 -12.64 -13.89 2.36
C ARG A 292 -11.30 -13.26 2.75
N LEU A 293 -11.35 -12.26 3.61
CA LEU A 293 -10.17 -11.64 4.20
C LEU A 293 -10.32 -11.61 5.72
N LEU A 294 -9.43 -12.29 6.44
CA LEU A 294 -9.29 -12.23 7.89
C LEU A 294 -8.25 -11.17 8.24
N PHE A 295 -8.63 -10.19 9.05
CA PHE A 295 -7.76 -9.09 9.45
C PHE A 295 -7.41 -9.17 10.94
N ALA A 296 -6.11 -9.12 11.24
CA ALA A 296 -5.61 -9.03 12.60
C ALA A 296 -5.79 -7.62 13.17
N SER A 297 -6.84 -7.44 13.98
CA SER A 297 -7.00 -6.29 14.87
C SER A 297 -6.50 -6.63 16.28
N SER A 298 -6.89 -5.85 17.29
CA SER A 298 -6.38 -5.96 18.66
C SER A 298 -7.44 -5.50 19.67
N CYS A 299 -7.52 -6.12 20.83
CA CYS A 299 -8.33 -5.63 21.95
C CYS A 299 -7.86 -4.25 22.46
N SER A 300 -6.65 -3.81 22.10
CA SER A 300 -6.18 -2.45 22.42
C SER A 300 -7.02 -1.33 21.82
N VAL A 301 -7.93 -1.63 20.87
CA VAL A 301 -8.88 -0.64 20.32
C VAL A 301 -9.88 -0.16 21.36
N TYR A 302 -10.10 -0.92 22.44
CA TYR A 302 -11.00 -0.52 23.53
C TYR A 302 -10.39 0.54 24.46
N GLY A 303 -9.06 0.67 24.49
CA GLY A 303 -8.40 1.74 25.24
C GLY A 303 -8.28 1.49 26.74
N ALA A 304 -8.93 2.34 27.53
CA ALA A 304 -8.87 2.35 28.99
C ALA A 304 -10.29 2.46 29.56
N THR A 305 -10.78 1.38 30.16
CA THR A 305 -12.14 1.24 30.70
C THR A 305 -12.17 0.18 31.80
N ASP A 306 -13.04 0.36 32.79
CA ASP A 306 -13.31 -0.62 33.85
C ASP A 306 -14.42 -1.60 33.47
N GLU A 307 -15.14 -1.32 32.37
CA GLU A 307 -16.25 -2.14 31.87
C GLU A 307 -15.74 -3.41 31.17
N PHE A 308 -16.64 -4.40 31.08
CA PHE A 308 -16.41 -5.60 30.28
C PHE A 308 -16.77 -5.29 28.82
N MET A 309 -15.79 -5.41 27.93
CA MET A 309 -15.93 -5.00 26.53
C MET A 309 -16.28 -6.20 25.64
N ASP A 310 -17.33 -6.05 24.85
CA ASP A 310 -17.72 -6.98 23.79
C ASP A 310 -17.51 -6.35 22.40
N GLU A 311 -17.85 -7.05 21.32
CA GLU A 311 -17.67 -6.53 19.96
C GLU A 311 -18.60 -5.36 19.60
N HIS A 312 -19.65 -5.12 20.38
CA HIS A 312 -20.59 -4.00 20.22
C HIS A 312 -20.15 -2.75 20.99
N SER A 313 -19.23 -2.91 21.93
CA SER A 313 -18.72 -1.86 22.78
C SER A 313 -17.95 -0.80 21.97
N LYS A 314 -18.00 0.45 22.45
CA LYS A 314 -17.36 1.58 21.77
C LYS A 314 -15.84 1.42 21.81
N VAL A 315 -15.19 1.63 20.65
CA VAL A 315 -13.72 1.69 20.56
C VAL A 315 -13.21 3.07 20.95
N GLN A 316 -12.16 3.11 21.77
CA GLN A 316 -11.52 4.33 22.28
C GLN A 316 -10.00 4.14 22.31
N PRO A 317 -9.33 4.00 21.16
CA PRO A 317 -7.90 3.74 21.13
C PRO A 317 -7.11 4.87 21.82
N VAL A 318 -6.08 4.49 22.59
CA VAL A 318 -5.21 5.41 23.34
C VAL A 318 -3.81 5.52 22.74
N SER A 319 -3.61 4.95 21.55
CA SER A 319 -2.32 4.83 20.86
C SER A 319 -2.48 4.89 19.35
N LEU A 320 -1.42 5.31 18.65
CA LEU A 320 -1.39 5.29 17.18
C LEU A 320 -1.63 3.88 16.64
N TYR A 321 -1.06 2.86 17.30
CA TYR A 321 -1.32 1.46 16.96
C TYR A 321 -2.82 1.14 16.99
N GLY A 322 -3.51 1.49 18.09
CA GLY A 322 -4.96 1.30 18.21
C GLY A 322 -5.75 2.07 17.15
N GLU A 323 -5.38 3.33 16.88
CA GLU A 323 -6.03 4.15 15.85
C GLU A 323 -5.92 3.51 14.45
N THR A 324 -4.73 3.04 14.05
CA THR A 324 -4.54 2.39 12.75
C THR A 324 -5.36 1.11 12.60
N LYS A 325 -5.56 0.35 13.69
CA LYS A 325 -6.43 -0.82 13.70
C LYS A 325 -7.89 -0.45 13.56
N VAL A 326 -8.41 0.52 14.33
CA VAL A 326 -9.79 1.01 14.20
C VAL A 326 -10.08 1.53 12.80
N SER A 327 -9.18 2.34 12.23
CA SER A 327 -9.37 2.84 10.86
C SER A 327 -9.39 1.71 9.83
N SER A 328 -8.59 0.66 10.02
CA SER A 328 -8.58 -0.53 9.17
C SER A 328 -9.85 -1.37 9.30
N GLU A 329 -10.38 -1.52 10.52
CA GLU A 329 -11.66 -2.18 10.77
C GLU A 329 -12.79 -1.51 9.99
N GLN A 330 -12.86 -0.17 10.06
CA GLN A 330 -13.90 0.60 9.38
C GLN A 330 -13.89 0.39 7.86
N VAL A 331 -12.74 0.60 7.21
CA VAL A 331 -12.63 0.45 5.74
C VAL A 331 -12.89 -0.99 5.29
N LEU A 332 -12.55 -1.99 6.12
CA LEU A 332 -12.86 -3.40 5.84
C LEU A 332 -14.36 -3.65 5.86
N LEU A 333 -15.07 -3.23 6.92
CA LEU A 333 -16.52 -3.41 7.03
C LEU A 333 -17.26 -2.71 5.90
N GLU A 334 -16.85 -1.48 5.54
CA GLU A 334 -17.41 -0.72 4.43
C GLU A 334 -17.17 -1.40 3.06
N SER A 335 -16.09 -2.17 2.93
CA SER A 335 -15.73 -2.85 1.68
C SER A 335 -16.52 -4.12 1.39
N ALA A 336 -17.27 -4.62 2.37
CA ALA A 336 -17.97 -5.89 2.28
C ALA A 336 -19.03 -5.91 1.17
N SER A 337 -19.14 -7.04 0.48
CA SER A 337 -20.07 -7.22 -0.64
C SER A 337 -20.51 -8.67 -0.76
N SER A 338 -21.39 -8.99 -1.70
CA SER A 338 -21.84 -10.38 -1.92
C SER A 338 -20.73 -11.35 -2.35
N GLY A 339 -19.56 -10.84 -2.78
CA GLY A 339 -18.40 -11.64 -3.15
C GLY A 339 -17.14 -11.32 -2.36
N PHE A 340 -17.23 -10.53 -1.28
CA PHE A 340 -16.10 -10.18 -0.43
C PHE A 340 -16.55 -10.07 1.03
N HIS A 341 -16.05 -11.00 1.84
CA HIS A 341 -16.49 -11.27 3.20
C HIS A 341 -15.32 -11.01 4.17
N PRO A 342 -15.16 -9.76 4.66
CA PRO A 342 -14.15 -9.43 5.65
C PRO A 342 -14.55 -10.01 7.03
N VAL A 343 -13.54 -10.46 7.78
CA VAL A 343 -13.65 -10.93 9.15
C VAL A 343 -12.59 -10.21 9.97
N ILE A 344 -13.00 -9.51 11.03
CA ILE A 344 -12.10 -8.76 11.90
C ILE A 344 -11.86 -9.55 13.17
N MET A 345 -10.59 -9.67 13.58
CA MET A 345 -10.20 -10.43 14.75
C MET A 345 -9.47 -9.53 15.75
N ARG A 346 -10.14 -9.13 16.83
CA ARG A 346 -9.54 -8.35 17.92
C ARG A 346 -8.82 -9.29 18.87
N PHE A 347 -7.52 -9.45 18.65
CA PHE A 347 -6.71 -10.36 19.44
C PHE A 347 -6.54 -9.88 20.89
N ALA A 348 -6.66 -10.81 21.84
CA ALA A 348 -6.18 -10.62 23.20
C ALA A 348 -4.64 -10.46 23.23
N THR A 349 -4.08 -10.13 24.39
CA THR A 349 -2.64 -9.94 24.56
C THR A 349 -1.91 -11.27 24.38
N VAL A 350 -1.16 -11.39 23.29
CA VAL A 350 -0.56 -12.67 22.92
C VAL A 350 0.65 -12.98 23.82
N PHE A 351 0.81 -14.23 24.23
CA PHE A 351 1.98 -14.77 24.93
C PHE A 351 2.39 -16.15 24.39
N GLY A 352 3.44 -16.74 24.97
CA GLY A 352 3.96 -18.06 24.58
C GLY A 352 5.18 -17.97 23.66
N LEU A 353 5.83 -19.11 23.40
CA LEU A 353 6.94 -19.14 22.44
C LEU A 353 6.48 -19.54 21.03
N SER A 354 7.13 -18.94 20.04
CA SER A 354 7.01 -19.32 18.62
C SER A 354 8.41 -19.50 18.04
N ASN A 355 8.51 -19.99 16.80
CA ASN A 355 9.79 -20.04 16.06
C ASN A 355 10.40 -18.66 15.80
N ARG A 356 9.70 -17.58 16.15
CA ARG A 356 10.25 -16.23 16.27
C ARG A 356 10.00 -15.69 17.68
N PRO A 357 10.81 -16.05 18.69
CA PRO A 357 10.55 -15.61 20.06
C PRO A 357 10.43 -14.09 20.19
N ARG A 358 9.54 -13.66 21.07
CA ARG A 358 9.31 -12.25 21.38
C ARG A 358 9.34 -12.03 22.87
N PHE A 359 10.36 -11.32 23.33
CA PHE A 359 10.54 -10.88 24.72
C PHE A 359 10.21 -9.39 24.91
N ASP A 360 9.44 -8.81 23.99
CA ASP A 360 8.76 -7.53 24.16
C ASP A 360 7.26 -7.70 24.53
N LEU A 361 6.82 -8.93 24.77
CA LEU A 361 5.49 -9.31 25.26
C LEU A 361 5.54 -9.54 26.78
N VAL A 362 4.55 -9.03 27.52
CA VAL A 362 4.62 -8.93 28.99
C VAL A 362 4.89 -10.27 29.69
N VAL A 363 4.14 -11.32 29.37
CA VAL A 363 4.31 -12.64 30.02
C VAL A 363 5.69 -13.23 29.68
N ASN A 364 6.08 -13.19 28.40
CA ASN A 364 7.37 -13.73 27.95
C ASN A 364 8.55 -12.98 28.59
N LEU A 365 8.51 -11.65 28.56
CA LEU A 365 9.54 -10.77 29.10
C LEU A 365 9.72 -10.99 30.61
N LEU A 366 8.62 -10.98 31.36
CA LEU A 366 8.69 -11.15 32.81
C LEU A 366 9.14 -12.56 33.18
N SER A 367 8.75 -13.59 32.42
CA SER A 367 9.24 -14.96 32.61
C SER A 367 10.75 -15.07 32.39
N ALA A 368 11.27 -14.46 31.31
CA ALA A 368 12.70 -14.48 31.02
C ALA A 368 13.52 -13.69 32.07
N LYS A 369 13.01 -12.54 32.51
CA LYS A 369 13.60 -11.76 33.61
C LYS A 369 13.61 -12.53 34.94
N ALA A 370 12.51 -13.21 35.27
CA ALA A 370 12.45 -14.04 36.48
C ALA A 370 13.53 -15.12 36.45
N MET A 371 13.73 -15.76 35.29
CA MET A 371 14.71 -16.83 35.10
C MET A 371 16.16 -16.34 35.11
N GLN A 372 16.50 -15.32 34.33
CA GLN A 372 17.89 -14.89 34.15
C GLN A 372 18.35 -13.81 35.15
N ASP A 373 17.42 -12.98 35.66
CA ASP A 373 17.76 -11.80 36.47
C ASP A 373 17.35 -11.97 37.93
N GLY A 374 16.54 -12.99 38.23
CA GLY A 374 15.95 -13.22 39.54
C GLY A 374 15.01 -12.09 40.00
N ARG A 375 14.59 -11.20 39.08
CA ARG A 375 13.79 -10.00 39.40
C ARG A 375 12.80 -9.69 38.29
N ILE A 376 11.56 -9.37 38.66
CA ILE A 376 10.55 -8.86 37.74
C ILE A 376 9.98 -7.54 38.23
N THR A 377 9.57 -6.67 37.29
CA THR A 377 9.00 -5.35 37.59
C THR A 377 7.57 -5.29 37.07
N ILE A 378 6.61 -5.03 37.95
CA ILE A 378 5.20 -4.87 37.62
C ILE A 378 4.84 -3.39 37.68
N TYR A 379 4.30 -2.88 36.57
CA TYR A 379 3.83 -1.50 36.49
C TYR A 379 2.33 -1.44 36.73
N ASN A 380 1.89 -0.56 37.63
CA ASN A 380 0.48 -0.27 37.99
C ASN A 380 -0.34 -1.46 38.54
N GLY A 381 0.04 -2.72 38.30
CA GLY A 381 -0.43 -3.96 38.93
C GLY A 381 -1.88 -4.36 38.64
N GLN A 382 -2.83 -3.50 38.97
CA GLN A 382 -4.28 -3.75 38.96
C GLN A 382 -4.94 -3.60 37.58
N GLN A 383 -4.13 -3.39 36.54
CA GLN A 383 -4.62 -3.23 35.18
C GLN A 383 -4.99 -4.58 34.58
N TRP A 384 -6.22 -4.67 34.07
CA TRP A 384 -6.73 -5.84 33.37
C TRP A 384 -6.23 -5.93 31.94
N ARG A 385 -5.90 -7.15 31.53
CA ARG A 385 -5.59 -7.55 30.17
C ARG A 385 -6.18 -8.94 29.90
N PRO A 386 -6.84 -9.16 28.76
CA PRO A 386 -7.06 -10.50 28.27
C PRO A 386 -5.77 -11.07 27.68
N PHE A 387 -5.54 -12.37 27.85
CA PHE A 387 -4.38 -13.09 27.32
C PHE A 387 -4.78 -14.24 26.40
N ILE A 388 -3.92 -14.56 25.43
CA ILE A 388 -4.08 -15.74 24.56
C ILE A 388 -2.71 -16.30 24.18
N HIS A 389 -2.55 -17.62 24.21
CA HIS A 389 -1.33 -18.26 23.76
C HIS A 389 -1.21 -18.20 22.22
N VAL A 390 -0.01 -17.98 21.68
CA VAL A 390 0.19 -17.81 20.22
C VAL A 390 -0.27 -19.03 19.41
N ARG A 391 -0.18 -20.25 19.98
CA ARG A 391 -0.68 -21.48 19.34
C ARG A 391 -2.21 -21.54 19.31
N ASP A 392 -2.89 -21.13 20.40
CA ASP A 392 -4.35 -21.04 20.43
C ASP A 392 -4.85 -19.97 19.48
N LEU A 393 -4.12 -18.86 19.35
CA LEU A 393 -4.44 -17.82 18.38
C LEU A 393 -4.35 -18.33 16.94
N ALA A 394 -3.32 -19.12 16.59
CA ALA A 394 -3.23 -19.76 15.29
C ALA A 394 -4.42 -20.72 15.02
N GLU A 395 -4.86 -21.46 16.05
CA GLU A 395 -6.05 -22.31 15.95
C GLU A 395 -7.34 -21.49 15.74
N ALA A 396 -7.54 -20.41 16.50
CA ALA A 396 -8.70 -19.53 16.33
C ALA A 396 -8.78 -18.96 14.90
N ILE A 397 -7.65 -18.52 14.34
CA ILE A 397 -7.57 -18.03 12.96
C ILE A 397 -7.94 -19.14 11.97
N LEU A 398 -7.44 -20.37 12.17
CA LEU A 398 -7.79 -21.52 11.33
C LEU A 398 -9.30 -21.82 11.37
N LEU A 399 -9.89 -21.82 12.57
CA LEU A 399 -11.33 -22.07 12.75
C LEU A 399 -12.17 -20.99 12.04
N LEU A 400 -11.86 -19.72 12.25
CA LEU A 400 -12.52 -18.59 11.57
C LEU A 400 -12.34 -18.65 10.05
N LEU A 401 -11.15 -19.05 9.58
CA LEU A 401 -10.85 -19.21 8.16
C LEU A 401 -11.71 -20.31 7.53
N ASN A 402 -12.06 -21.36 8.29
CA ASN A 402 -12.84 -22.50 7.82
C ASN A 402 -14.35 -22.39 8.10
N ALA A 403 -14.75 -21.49 9.00
CA ALA A 403 -16.14 -21.30 9.40
C ALA A 403 -17.06 -20.99 8.21
N PRO A 404 -18.35 -21.40 8.25
CA PRO A 404 -19.31 -21.08 7.21
C PRO A 404 -19.49 -19.56 7.10
N LEU A 405 -19.76 -19.05 5.89
CA LEU A 405 -19.91 -17.60 5.67
C LEU A 405 -21.03 -17.00 6.53
N SER A 406 -22.12 -17.72 6.78
CA SER A 406 -23.19 -17.30 7.69
C SER A 406 -22.71 -17.02 9.11
N ALA A 407 -21.60 -17.64 9.53
CA ALA A 407 -21.02 -17.42 10.85
C ALA A 407 -20.03 -16.26 10.92
N VAL A 408 -19.47 -15.79 9.80
CA VAL A 408 -18.32 -14.84 9.84
C VAL A 408 -18.44 -13.64 8.91
N ASP A 409 -19.40 -13.60 8.00
CA ASP A 409 -19.53 -12.49 7.06
C ASP A 409 -19.79 -11.16 7.78
N ARG A 410 -18.90 -10.18 7.57
CA ARG A 410 -18.95 -8.83 8.18
C ARG A 410 -18.91 -8.84 9.70
N GLU A 411 -18.31 -9.88 10.28
CA GLU A 411 -18.23 -10.01 11.73
C GLU A 411 -16.91 -9.49 12.29
N ILE A 412 -17.01 -8.91 13.48
CA ILE A 412 -15.90 -8.69 14.40
C ILE A 412 -15.95 -9.81 15.45
N PHE A 413 -14.80 -10.38 15.79
CA PHE A 413 -14.65 -11.31 16.90
C PHE A 413 -13.54 -10.83 17.84
N ASN A 414 -13.84 -10.78 19.14
CA ASN A 414 -12.81 -10.84 20.16
C ASN A 414 -12.22 -12.24 20.17
N VAL A 415 -10.89 -12.35 20.11
CA VAL A 415 -10.19 -13.64 20.02
C VAL A 415 -9.34 -13.84 21.27
N GLY A 416 -9.81 -14.73 22.14
CA GLY A 416 -9.30 -14.99 23.47
C GLY A 416 -10.26 -15.92 24.20
N ASP A 417 -10.15 -15.98 25.51
CA ASP A 417 -11.02 -16.80 26.36
C ASP A 417 -11.34 -16.06 27.66
N ASN A 418 -12.58 -16.20 28.15
CA ASN A 418 -13.08 -15.47 29.31
C ASN A 418 -12.26 -15.75 30.56
N HIS A 419 -11.75 -16.98 30.72
CA HIS A 419 -10.94 -17.38 31.87
C HIS A 419 -9.50 -16.82 31.85
N LEU A 420 -9.08 -16.16 30.76
CA LEU A 420 -7.75 -15.56 30.60
C LEU A 420 -7.76 -14.03 30.69
N ASN A 421 -8.82 -13.44 31.24
CA ASN A 421 -8.78 -12.05 31.71
C ASN A 421 -8.00 -12.01 33.03
N HIS A 422 -6.82 -11.41 33.04
CA HIS A 422 -5.96 -11.32 34.22
C HIS A 422 -5.48 -9.90 34.48
N THR A 423 -5.20 -9.59 35.74
CA THR A 423 -4.42 -8.39 36.10
C THR A 423 -2.92 -8.63 35.90
N LEU A 424 -2.15 -7.55 35.78
CA LEU A 424 -0.68 -7.68 35.74
C LEU A 424 -0.09 -8.21 37.05
N ALA A 425 -0.77 -8.00 38.19
CA ALA A 425 -0.42 -8.59 39.46
C ALA A 425 -0.61 -10.12 39.45
N GLU A 426 -1.73 -10.62 38.94
CA GLU A 426 -1.97 -12.07 38.80
C GLU A 426 -0.95 -12.72 37.86
N VAL A 427 -0.56 -12.05 36.77
CA VAL A 427 0.53 -12.53 35.91
C VAL A 427 1.83 -12.68 36.70
N ALA A 428 2.15 -11.73 37.58
CA ALA A 428 3.34 -11.79 38.44
C ALA A 428 3.29 -12.99 39.40
N GLU A 429 2.12 -13.26 39.98
CA GLU A 429 1.89 -14.40 40.87
C GLU A 429 2.07 -15.75 40.13
N VAL A 430 1.55 -15.87 38.89
CA VAL A 430 1.80 -17.07 38.06
C VAL A 430 3.30 -17.26 37.81
N ILE A 431 4.02 -16.18 37.50
CA ILE A 431 5.46 -16.24 37.28
C ILE A 431 6.21 -16.63 38.56
N GLN A 432 5.86 -16.06 39.72
CA GLN A 432 6.46 -16.43 41.00
C GLN A 432 6.20 -17.89 41.39
N ARG A 433 5.04 -18.46 41.05
CA ARG A 433 4.77 -19.89 41.27
C ARG A 433 5.75 -20.78 40.50
N VAL A 434 6.16 -20.37 39.30
CA VAL A 434 7.16 -21.10 38.49
C VAL A 434 8.59 -20.76 38.90
N PHE A 435 8.83 -19.53 39.38
CA PHE A 435 10.13 -19.03 39.83
C PHE A 435 10.06 -18.50 41.28
N PRO A 436 10.01 -19.37 42.30
CA PRO A 436 9.85 -18.93 43.69
C PRO A 436 10.97 -18.01 44.22
N GLY A 437 12.15 -18.06 43.58
CA GLY A 437 13.29 -17.20 43.92
C GLY A 437 13.26 -15.80 43.28
N ALA A 438 12.29 -15.51 42.41
CA ALA A 438 12.20 -14.23 41.72
C ALA A 438 11.59 -13.15 42.62
N CYS A 439 12.30 -12.04 42.80
CA CYS A 439 11.81 -10.87 43.54
C CYS A 439 10.90 -10.01 42.63
N VAL A 440 9.77 -9.56 43.16
CA VAL A 440 8.81 -8.70 42.45
C VAL A 440 8.94 -7.27 42.95
N GLU A 441 9.27 -6.36 42.04
CA GLU A 441 9.27 -4.92 42.27
C GLU A 441 8.01 -4.29 41.69
N HIS A 442 7.34 -3.43 42.47
CA HIS A 442 6.22 -2.63 41.97
C HIS A 442 6.68 -1.22 41.62
N ARG A 443 6.28 -0.74 40.44
CA ARG A 443 6.54 0.62 39.98
C ARG A 443 5.28 1.21 39.34
N GLU A 444 5.27 2.52 39.15
CA GLU A 444 4.23 3.21 38.39
C GLU A 444 4.74 3.60 36.99
N ASN A 445 3.85 3.61 36.01
CA ASN A 445 4.14 4.16 34.68
C ASN A 445 2.91 4.83 34.04
N ALA A 446 3.14 5.43 32.87
CA ALA A 446 2.12 6.13 32.10
C ALA A 446 1.23 5.21 31.23
N ASP A 447 1.36 3.88 31.28
CA ASP A 447 0.46 2.99 30.52
C ASP A 447 -0.95 3.10 31.10
N ARG A 448 -1.88 3.67 30.35
CA ARG A 448 -3.26 3.89 30.79
C ARG A 448 -4.20 2.75 30.44
N ARG A 449 -3.75 1.79 29.63
CA ARG A 449 -4.62 0.73 29.13
C ARG A 449 -5.17 -0.06 30.32
N ASN A 450 -6.46 -0.35 30.30
CA ASN A 450 -7.17 -1.20 31.26
C ASN A 450 -8.41 -1.70 30.54
N TYR A 451 -8.59 -3.02 30.40
CA TYR A 451 -9.80 -3.56 29.79
C TYR A 451 -9.94 -5.06 30.10
N ARG A 452 -11.18 -5.47 30.32
CA ARG A 452 -11.63 -6.87 30.31
C ARG A 452 -12.48 -7.09 29.08
N VAL A 453 -12.41 -8.28 28.51
CA VAL A 453 -13.07 -8.56 27.23
C VAL A 453 -13.92 -9.82 27.36
N ASP A 454 -15.14 -9.74 26.85
CA ASP A 454 -16.04 -10.88 26.68
C ASP A 454 -15.70 -11.61 25.38
N PHE A 455 -15.45 -12.91 25.50
CA PHE A 455 -15.14 -13.82 24.39
C PHE A 455 -16.29 -14.80 24.08
N THR A 456 -17.46 -14.61 24.70
CA THR A 456 -18.64 -15.48 24.53
C THR A 456 -19.08 -15.62 23.07
N LYS A 457 -18.87 -14.60 22.24
CA LYS A 457 -19.25 -14.63 20.82
C LYS A 457 -18.45 -15.66 20.03
N ILE A 458 -17.13 -15.69 20.17
CA ILE A 458 -16.28 -16.65 19.44
C ILE A 458 -16.50 -18.08 19.96
N GLU A 459 -16.69 -18.23 21.27
CA GLU A 459 -17.08 -19.49 21.89
C GLU A 459 -18.38 -20.03 21.28
N LYS A 460 -19.48 -19.28 21.36
CA LYS A 460 -20.81 -19.78 20.94
C LYS A 460 -20.94 -19.96 19.43
N ARG A 461 -20.30 -19.10 18.63
CA ARG A 461 -20.49 -19.08 17.18
C ARG A 461 -19.48 -19.93 16.42
N ILE A 462 -18.29 -20.11 16.96
CA ILE A 462 -17.17 -20.83 16.32
C ILE A 462 -16.77 -22.08 17.09
N GLY A 463 -17.08 -22.18 18.39
CA GLY A 463 -16.68 -23.29 19.25
C GLY A 463 -15.23 -23.22 19.71
N PHE A 464 -14.62 -22.02 19.69
CA PHE A 464 -13.24 -21.83 20.08
C PHE A 464 -13.08 -21.71 21.60
N HIS A 465 -12.10 -22.41 22.15
CA HIS A 465 -11.63 -22.31 23.53
C HIS A 465 -10.10 -22.37 23.55
N CYS A 466 -9.47 -21.65 24.47
CA CYS A 466 -8.02 -21.73 24.64
C CYS A 466 -7.63 -23.03 25.36
N LYS A 467 -6.56 -23.67 24.88
CA LYS A 467 -6.00 -24.88 25.50
C LYS A 467 -4.90 -24.54 26.51
N TYR A 468 -4.18 -23.45 26.30
CA TYR A 468 -3.00 -23.08 27.08
C TYR A 468 -3.30 -21.90 28.02
N GLY A 469 -2.89 -22.02 29.28
CA GLY A 469 -2.94 -20.96 30.28
C GLY A 469 -1.62 -20.18 30.37
N LEU A 470 -1.61 -19.13 31.21
CA LEU A 470 -0.41 -18.33 31.47
C LEU A 470 0.77 -19.19 31.95
N GLU A 471 0.51 -20.12 32.87
CA GLU A 471 1.56 -20.98 33.45
C GLU A 471 2.26 -21.85 32.39
N ASP A 472 1.53 -22.33 31.38
CA ASP A 472 2.12 -23.07 30.26
C ASP A 472 3.14 -22.21 29.51
N GLY A 473 2.77 -20.97 29.18
CA GLY A 473 3.67 -20.04 28.51
C GLY A 473 4.90 -19.67 29.34
N VAL A 474 4.74 -19.51 30.67
CA VAL A 474 5.86 -19.28 31.59
C VAL A 474 6.81 -20.49 31.60
N ARG A 475 6.27 -21.71 31.64
CA ARG A 475 7.05 -22.96 31.61
C ARG A 475 7.75 -23.18 30.27
N GLU A 476 7.15 -22.78 29.15
CA GLU A 476 7.80 -22.79 27.84
C GLU A 476 9.05 -21.90 27.82
N VAL A 477 8.95 -20.67 28.33
CA VAL A 477 10.10 -19.76 28.44
C VAL A 477 11.18 -20.36 29.33
N LYS A 478 10.80 -20.93 30.47
CA LYS A 478 11.74 -21.63 31.35
C LYS A 478 12.49 -22.74 30.60
N ALA A 479 11.76 -23.61 29.92
CA ALA A 479 12.35 -24.76 29.21
C ALA A 479 13.28 -24.33 28.07
N ALA A 480 12.94 -23.27 27.32
CA ALA A 480 13.78 -22.75 26.24
C ALA A 480 15.09 -22.13 26.76
N ILE A 481 15.07 -21.48 27.93
CA ILE A 481 16.27 -20.94 28.57
C ILE A 481 17.10 -22.07 29.20
N ASP A 482 16.47 -23.02 29.91
CA ASP A 482 17.16 -24.17 30.51
C ASP A 482 17.90 -25.03 29.48
N SER A 483 17.34 -25.16 28.28
CA SER A 483 17.89 -25.95 27.17
C SER A 483 18.90 -25.18 26.30
N ASN A 484 19.19 -23.91 26.63
CA ASN A 484 20.01 -23.00 25.83
C ASN A 484 19.50 -22.78 24.39
N GLU A 485 18.23 -23.04 24.10
CA GLU A 485 17.61 -22.57 22.85
C GLU A 485 17.58 -21.03 22.82
N ILE A 486 17.41 -20.42 23.99
CA ILE A 486 17.44 -18.97 24.20
C ILE A 486 18.52 -18.64 25.23
N GLU A 487 19.72 -18.29 24.74
CA GLU A 487 20.85 -17.93 25.59
C GLU A 487 20.66 -16.57 26.28
N ASP A 488 20.27 -15.53 25.53
CA ASP A 488 20.02 -14.19 26.06
C ASP A 488 18.71 -13.62 25.50
N TYR A 489 17.72 -13.45 26.38
CA TYR A 489 16.42 -12.90 25.99
C TYR A 489 16.49 -11.43 25.54
N ARG A 490 17.59 -10.72 25.86
CA ARG A 490 17.80 -9.31 25.50
C ARG A 490 18.31 -9.12 24.08
N ASN A 491 18.62 -10.21 23.37
CA ASN A 491 19.03 -10.13 21.98
C ASN A 491 18.00 -9.31 21.19
N ILE A 492 18.49 -8.33 20.43
CA ILE A 492 17.66 -7.40 19.66
C ILE A 492 16.66 -8.10 18.75
N ARG A 493 16.98 -9.32 18.28
CA ARG A 493 16.10 -10.15 17.43
C ARG A 493 14.79 -10.53 18.11
N PHE A 494 14.73 -10.55 19.44
CA PHE A 494 13.54 -10.89 20.19
C PHE A 494 12.70 -9.68 20.61
N SER A 495 13.09 -8.47 20.21
CA SER A 495 12.37 -7.23 20.52
C SER A 495 12.03 -6.49 19.23
N ASN A 496 10.74 -6.33 18.92
CA ASN A 496 10.36 -5.64 17.68
C ASN A 496 10.85 -4.18 17.68
N ILE A 497 10.63 -3.46 18.78
CA ILE A 497 11.10 -2.07 18.91
C ILE A 497 12.63 -2.00 18.92
N GLY A 498 13.30 -2.92 19.64
CA GLY A 498 14.76 -2.95 19.70
C GLY A 498 15.38 -3.17 18.33
N PHE A 499 14.84 -4.13 17.58
CA PHE A 499 15.25 -4.42 16.22
C PHE A 499 15.01 -3.25 15.27
N LEU A 500 13.81 -2.66 15.25
CA LEU A 500 13.48 -1.55 14.36
C LEU A 500 14.26 -0.27 14.69
N ARG A 501 14.61 -0.04 15.95
CA ARG A 501 15.44 1.10 16.36
C ARG A 501 16.87 0.96 15.85
N GLU A 502 17.43 -0.24 15.92
CA GLU A 502 18.82 -0.52 15.54
C GLU A 502 18.99 -0.65 14.01
N ILE A 503 18.09 -1.40 13.36
CA ILE A 503 18.17 -1.74 11.94
C ILE A 503 17.43 -0.73 11.05
N GLY A 504 16.45 -0.01 11.61
CA GLY A 504 15.57 0.90 10.89
C GLY A 504 14.23 0.28 10.50
N THR A 505 13.32 1.13 10.07
CA THR A 505 12.02 0.72 9.54
C THR A 505 12.11 0.37 8.06
N PRO A 506 11.23 -0.51 7.53
CA PRO A 506 11.29 -0.89 6.13
C PRO A 506 10.98 0.31 5.21
N GLU A 507 11.89 0.62 4.29
CA GLU A 507 11.68 1.68 3.30
C GLU A 507 10.75 1.22 2.16
N ASN A 508 10.07 2.17 1.51
CA ASN A 508 9.29 1.88 0.31
C ASN A 508 10.21 1.56 -0.87
N LYS A 509 9.86 0.53 -1.65
CA LYS A 509 10.62 0.14 -2.85
C LYS A 509 10.60 1.19 -3.96
N SER A 510 9.62 2.08 -3.99
CA SER A 510 9.52 3.12 -5.03
C SER A 510 8.88 4.43 -4.54
N GLU A 511 9.26 5.55 -5.18
CA GLU A 511 8.63 6.86 -4.96
C GLU A 511 7.13 6.84 -5.31
N PHE A 512 6.73 6.01 -6.27
CA PHE A 512 5.34 5.87 -6.69
C PHE A 512 4.49 5.20 -5.60
N ASP A 513 4.94 4.06 -5.06
CA ASP A 513 4.23 3.38 -3.98
C ASP A 513 4.16 4.26 -2.74
N ALA A 514 5.24 4.98 -2.41
CA ALA A 514 5.25 5.96 -1.31
C ALA A 514 4.19 7.06 -1.52
N ALA A 515 4.02 7.57 -2.74
CA ALA A 515 2.98 8.56 -3.05
C ALA A 515 1.56 7.98 -2.92
N VAL A 516 1.35 6.73 -3.34
CA VAL A 516 0.06 6.03 -3.18
C VAL A 516 -0.25 5.81 -1.70
N MET A 517 0.71 5.31 -0.92
CA MET A 517 0.55 5.09 0.51
C MET A 517 0.28 6.39 1.25
N ALA A 518 0.98 7.47 0.91
CA ALA A 518 0.72 8.79 1.46
C ALA A 518 -0.72 9.25 1.17
N ALA A 519 -1.19 9.14 -0.09
CA ALA A 519 -2.56 9.51 -0.44
C ALA A 519 -3.60 8.73 0.36
N LEU A 520 -3.44 7.40 0.47
CA LEU A 520 -4.35 6.53 1.22
C LEU A 520 -4.27 6.76 2.75
N GLY A 521 -3.11 7.15 3.27
CA GLY A 521 -2.90 7.45 4.68
C GLY A 521 -3.48 8.79 5.14
N THR A 522 -3.58 9.80 4.26
CA THR A 522 -4.12 11.13 4.64
C THR A 522 -5.59 11.13 5.07
N GLU A 523 -6.38 10.12 4.72
CA GLU A 523 -7.77 10.01 5.21
C GLU A 523 -7.85 9.60 6.68
N GLN A 524 -6.83 8.89 7.20
CA GLN A 524 -6.74 8.58 8.62
C GLN A 524 -6.52 9.86 9.45
N SER A 525 -5.67 10.78 8.98
CA SER A 525 -5.40 12.02 9.72
C SER A 525 -6.62 12.95 9.77
N ARG A 526 -7.49 12.90 8.74
CA ARG A 526 -8.80 13.58 8.73
C ARG A 526 -9.81 12.94 9.69
N ALA A 527 -9.85 11.61 9.77
CA ALA A 527 -10.70 10.90 10.74
C ALA A 527 -10.23 11.13 12.19
N GLY A 528 -8.91 11.16 12.43
CA GLY A 528 -8.32 11.49 13.74
C GLY A 528 -8.51 12.95 14.17
N THR A 529 -8.57 13.90 13.23
CA THR A 529 -8.95 15.30 13.53
C THR A 529 -10.45 15.48 13.71
N ALA A 530 -11.30 14.71 13.02
CA ALA A 530 -12.75 14.71 13.27
C ALA A 530 -13.08 14.23 14.70
N GLY A 531 -12.31 13.28 15.25
CA GLY A 531 -12.40 12.86 16.65
C GLY A 531 -11.96 13.92 17.68
N LYS A 532 -11.13 14.90 17.28
CA LYS A 532 -10.77 16.06 18.11
C LYS A 532 -11.66 17.29 17.87
N MET A 533 -12.36 17.37 16.73
CA MET A 533 -13.24 18.50 16.40
C MET A 533 -14.71 18.33 16.82
N SER A 534 -15.10 17.20 17.43
CA SER A 534 -16.48 17.00 17.90
C SER A 534 -16.76 17.46 19.34
N GLN A 535 -15.86 18.20 20.00
CA GLN A 535 -16.05 18.70 21.37
C GLN A 535 -16.34 20.20 21.51
N GLN A 536 -16.51 20.97 20.42
CA GLN A 536 -16.70 22.44 20.55
C GLN A 536 -17.90 23.07 19.84
N TYR A 537 -18.79 22.32 19.19
CA TYR A 537 -19.98 22.92 18.59
C TYR A 537 -21.24 22.09 18.82
N PHE A 538 -21.75 22.11 20.05
CA PHE A 538 -23.18 21.93 20.36
C PHE A 538 -23.53 22.77 21.59
N GLN A 539 -23.50 24.10 21.42
CA GLN A 539 -24.36 25.00 22.19
C GLN A 539 -25.15 25.85 21.21
N VAL A 540 -26.30 25.33 20.79
CA VAL A 540 -27.34 26.16 20.19
C VAL A 540 -28.05 26.84 21.35
N LYS A 541 -27.83 28.15 21.44
CA LYS A 541 -28.45 29.09 22.36
C LYS A 541 -29.97 28.94 22.35
N THR A 542 -30.56 28.61 23.49
CA THR A 542 -31.94 28.94 23.80
C THR A 542 -32.03 30.45 24.07
N THR A 543 -32.86 31.14 23.30
CA THR A 543 -33.18 32.57 23.40
C THR A 543 -33.76 32.90 24.79
N PRO A 544 -33.40 34.04 25.42
CA PRO A 544 -34.02 34.47 26.67
C PRO A 544 -35.34 35.21 26.41
N ALA A 545 -36.35 34.88 27.21
CA ALA A 545 -37.51 35.75 27.42
C ALA A 545 -37.10 36.98 28.26
N LEU A 546 -37.69 38.12 27.94
CA LEU A 546 -37.57 39.43 28.59
C LEU A 546 -39.00 40.03 28.64
N PRO A 547 -39.32 40.97 29.54
CA PRO A 547 -39.65 40.73 30.94
C PRO A 547 -41.03 41.30 31.33
N SER A 548 -41.65 40.75 32.38
CA SER A 548 -42.24 41.52 33.50
C SER A 548 -42.45 40.60 34.69
#